data_AF-A0A7R9KIB8-F1
#
_entry.id   AF-A0A7R9KIB8-F1
#
_cell.length_a   1.000
_cell.length_b   1.000
_cell.length_c   1.000
_cell.angle_alpha   90.00
_cell.angle_beta   90.00
_cell.angle_gamma   90.00
#
_symmetry.space_group_name_H-M   'P 1'
#
loop_
_entity.id
_entity.type
_entity.pdbx_description
1 polymer ?
#
loop_
_entity_poly.entity_id
_entity_poly.type
_entity_poly.pdbx_seq_one_letter_code
_entity_poly.pdbx_strand_id
1 'polypeptide(L)'
;MTHIKLLVCIAAVVTMSCMARDDGQALTPPMGWLSWTRYACETDCKRYPKGCIDEHLYRAQADAMAADGYRELGYNYINIDDCWSEMER
;
A
#
# COMPACT_ATOMS: atom_id res chain seq x y z
N MET A 1 -0.84 -50.01 1.38
CA MET A 1 0.11 -49.22 0.54
C MET A 1 -0.51 -47.96 -0.07
N THR A 2 -1.76 -48.00 -0.53
CA THR A 2 -2.51 -46.84 -1.08
C THR A 2 -2.73 -45.70 -0.07
N HIS A 3 -3.07 -46.00 1.18
CA HIS A 3 -3.27 -44.97 2.22
C HIS A 3 -1.97 -44.24 2.61
N ILE A 4 -0.83 -44.92 2.57
CA ILE A 4 0.49 -44.33 2.84
C ILE A 4 0.84 -43.34 1.72
N LYS A 5 0.61 -43.71 0.45
CA LYS A 5 0.82 -42.80 -0.68
C LYS A 5 -0.11 -41.58 -0.60
N LEU A 6 -1.36 -41.77 -0.20
CA LEU A 6 -2.33 -40.68 -0.03
C LEU A 6 -1.91 -39.72 1.10
N LEU A 7 -1.47 -40.25 2.25
CA LEU A 7 -0.95 -39.46 3.37
C LEU A 7 0.31 -38.68 2.99
N VAL A 8 1.24 -39.28 2.24
CA VAL A 8 2.44 -38.62 1.73
C VAL A 8 2.09 -37.49 0.75
N CYS A 9 1.12 -37.70 -0.15
CA CYS A 9 0.65 -36.66 -1.06
C CYS A 9 -0.01 -35.50 -0.32
N ILE A 10 -0.86 -35.77 0.69
CA ILE A 10 -1.51 -34.73 1.50
C ILE A 10 -0.46 -33.90 2.25
N ALA A 11 0.53 -34.55 2.87
CA ALA A 11 1.62 -33.85 3.56
C ALA A 11 2.41 -32.95 2.60
N ALA A 12 2.70 -33.40 1.37
CA ALA A 12 3.40 -32.60 0.37
C ALA A 12 2.62 -31.35 -0.07
N VAL A 13 1.29 -31.45 -0.18
CA VAL A 13 0.40 -30.31 -0.50
C VAL A 13 0.33 -29.32 0.67
N VAL A 14 0.34 -29.80 1.92
CA VAL A 14 0.36 -28.92 3.11
C VAL A 14 1.69 -28.18 3.26
N THR A 15 2.79 -28.72 2.75
CA THR A 15 4.12 -28.07 2.77
C THR A 15 4.38 -27.08 1.64
N MET A 16 3.37 -26.77 0.81
CA MET A 16 3.46 -25.73 -0.21
C MET A 16 3.58 -24.37 0.49
N SER A 17 4.82 -24.07 0.84
CA SER A 17 5.22 -22.93 1.65
C SER A 17 4.98 -21.68 0.82
N CYS A 18 4.23 -20.74 1.38
CA CYS A 18 4.12 -19.41 0.80
C CYS A 18 5.51 -18.77 0.91
N MET A 19 6.26 -18.73 -0.19
CA MET A 19 7.53 -18.00 -0.23
C MET A 19 7.21 -16.51 -0.33
N ALA A 20 7.40 -15.80 0.77
CA ALA A 20 7.45 -14.35 0.73
C ALA A 20 8.68 -13.91 -0.08
N ARG A 21 8.56 -12.77 -0.77
CA ARG A 21 9.70 -12.20 -1.50
C ARG A 21 10.70 -11.65 -0.49
N ASP A 22 11.92 -12.18 -0.49
CA ASP A 22 13.02 -11.72 0.37
C ASP A 22 13.82 -10.62 -0.33
N ASP A 23 13.21 -9.44 -0.45
CA ASP A 23 13.82 -8.24 -1.05
C ASP A 23 14.26 -7.20 0.00
N GLY A 24 14.23 -7.59 1.29
CA GLY A 24 14.59 -6.72 2.41
C GLY A 24 13.54 -5.66 2.77
N GLN A 25 12.38 -5.63 2.09
CA GLN A 25 11.30 -4.71 2.38
C GLN A 25 10.33 -5.27 3.43
N ALA A 26 9.57 -4.38 4.08
CA ALA A 26 8.50 -4.74 5.01
C ALA A 26 8.91 -5.73 6.14
N LEU A 27 10.17 -5.67 6.59
CA LEU A 27 10.65 -6.43 7.74
C LEU A 27 9.88 -6.09 9.03
N THR A 28 9.31 -4.88 9.09
CA THR A 28 8.25 -4.48 10.01
C THR A 28 7.04 -4.00 9.19
N PRO A 29 5.81 -4.01 9.75
CA PRO A 29 4.65 -3.46 9.06
C PRO A 29 4.93 -2.02 8.56
N PRO A 30 4.67 -1.71 7.28
CA PRO A 30 4.91 -0.37 6.76
C PRO A 30 3.94 0.64 7.40
N MET A 31 4.48 1.78 7.79
CA MET A 31 3.71 2.88 8.38
C MET A 31 3.76 4.10 7.45
N GLY A 32 2.61 4.70 7.18
CA GLY A 32 2.51 5.83 6.27
C GLY A 32 1.09 6.34 6.13
N TRP A 33 0.85 7.06 5.04
CA TRP A 33 -0.43 7.64 4.66
C TRP A 33 -0.82 7.20 3.24
N LEU A 34 -2.12 7.00 3.01
CA LEU A 34 -2.68 6.54 1.74
C LEU A 34 -3.95 7.34 1.43
N SER A 35 -4.08 7.84 0.20
CA SER A 35 -5.13 8.81 -0.18
C SER A 35 -6.56 8.25 -0.13
N TRP A 36 -6.75 6.97 -0.47
CA TRP A 36 -8.05 6.36 -0.76
C TRP A 36 -9.13 6.60 0.31
N THR A 37 -8.87 6.24 1.57
CA THR A 37 -9.92 6.25 2.61
C THR A 37 -10.47 7.65 2.88
N ARG A 38 -9.69 8.70 2.66
CA ARG A 38 -10.09 10.08 2.95
C ARG A 38 -10.55 10.85 1.71
N TYR A 39 -9.92 10.60 0.55
CA TYR A 39 -10.08 11.39 -0.67
C TYR A 39 -10.72 10.61 -1.83
N ALA A 40 -10.73 9.28 -1.76
CA ALA A 40 -11.25 8.40 -2.81
C ALA A 40 -10.71 8.78 -4.20
N CYS A 41 -11.59 8.93 -5.18
CA CYS A 41 -11.29 9.26 -6.57
C CYS A 41 -11.77 10.69 -6.93
N GLU A 42 -11.63 11.65 -6.02
CA GLU A 42 -12.04 13.03 -6.29
C GLU A 42 -11.07 13.68 -7.29
N THR A 43 -11.50 13.95 -8.51
CA THR A 43 -10.66 14.55 -9.58
C THR A 43 -11.11 15.96 -9.99
N ASP A 44 -12.19 16.50 -9.42
CA ASP A 44 -12.63 17.87 -9.66
C ASP A 44 -11.82 18.87 -8.81
N CYS A 45 -10.62 19.19 -9.29
CA CYS A 45 -9.73 20.15 -8.63
C CYS A 45 -10.23 21.60 -8.64
N LYS A 46 -11.21 21.93 -9.49
CA LYS A 46 -11.82 23.27 -9.46
C LYS A 46 -12.77 23.40 -8.29
N ARG A 47 -13.53 22.34 -8.02
CA ARG A 47 -14.47 22.28 -6.90
C ARG A 47 -13.77 21.97 -5.57
N TYR A 48 -12.73 21.13 -5.59
CA TYR A 48 -12.00 20.68 -4.41
C TYR A 48 -10.49 20.95 -4.52
N PRO A 49 -10.05 22.22 -4.53
CA PRO A 49 -8.66 22.60 -4.79
C PRO A 49 -7.64 22.16 -3.72
N LYS A 50 -8.08 21.53 -2.63
CA LYS A 50 -7.23 20.97 -1.57
C LYS A 50 -7.54 19.51 -1.27
N GLY A 51 -8.39 18.88 -2.08
CA GLY A 51 -8.90 17.54 -1.83
C GLY A 51 -9.19 16.73 -3.07
N CYS A 52 -8.83 17.23 -4.25
CA CYS A 52 -8.74 16.38 -5.43
C CYS A 52 -7.39 15.64 -5.46
N ILE A 53 -7.32 14.58 -6.26
CA ILE A 53 -6.11 13.83 -6.55
C ILE A 53 -5.22 14.68 -7.49
N ASP A 54 -4.37 15.52 -6.89
CA ASP A 54 -3.35 16.32 -7.57
C ASP A 54 -2.02 16.36 -6.79
N GLU A 55 -0.96 16.90 -7.39
CA GLU A 55 0.35 16.99 -6.74
C GLU A 55 0.37 17.84 -5.45
N HIS A 56 -0.49 18.85 -5.35
CA HIS A 56 -0.56 19.73 -4.18
C HIS A 56 -1.10 18.98 -2.97
N LEU A 57 -2.08 18.09 -3.16
CA LEU A 57 -2.56 17.20 -2.10
C LEU A 57 -1.40 16.37 -1.52
N TYR A 58 -0.65 15.67 -2.37
CA TYR A 58 0.42 14.78 -1.91
C TYR A 58 1.61 15.54 -1.30
N ARG A 59 1.99 16.70 -1.86
CA ARG A 59 3.02 17.57 -1.27
C ARG A 59 2.59 18.09 0.10
N ALA A 60 1.34 18.53 0.25
CA ALA A 60 0.83 19.01 1.53
C ALA A 60 0.83 17.91 2.61
N GLN A 61 0.52 16.66 2.24
CA GLN A 61 0.59 15.53 3.16
C GLN A 61 2.03 15.17 3.54
N ALA A 62 2.97 15.26 2.59
CA ALA A 62 4.40 15.08 2.88
C ALA A 62 4.93 16.17 3.83
N ASP A 63 4.55 17.44 3.61
CA ASP A 63 4.91 18.56 4.47
C ASP A 63 4.36 18.38 5.88
N ALA A 64 3.07 18.01 6.02
CA ALA A 64 2.45 17.73 7.32
C ALA A 64 3.11 16.53 8.02
N MET A 65 3.42 15.46 7.28
CA MET A 65 4.10 14.28 7.83
C MET A 65 5.46 14.63 8.45
N ALA A 66 6.21 15.56 7.83
CA ALA A 66 7.50 16.02 8.33
C ALA A 66 7.39 17.10 9.42
N ALA A 67 6.42 18.00 9.32
CA ALA A 67 6.24 19.11 10.26
C ALA A 67 5.60 18.68 11.59
N ASP A 68 4.67 17.72 11.54
CA ASP A 68 3.82 17.35 12.68
C ASP A 68 4.36 16.16 13.49
N GLY A 69 5.56 15.64 13.15
CA GLY A 69 6.23 14.58 13.91
C GLY A 69 5.91 13.15 13.48
N TYR A 70 5.07 12.95 12.45
CA TYR A 70 4.68 11.61 11.99
C TYR A 70 5.87 10.81 11.47
N ARG A 71 6.76 11.46 10.72
CA ARG A 71 7.98 10.83 10.20
C ARG A 71 8.87 10.32 11.33
N GLU A 72 9.03 11.11 12.39
CA GLU A 72 9.83 10.78 13.57
C GLU A 72 9.23 9.59 14.34
N LEU A 73 7.91 9.36 14.23
CA LEU A 73 7.20 8.21 14.78
C LEU A 73 7.20 6.98 13.85
N GLY A 74 7.82 7.08 12.65
CA GLY A 74 7.99 5.96 11.73
C GLY A 74 7.03 5.95 10.53
N TYR A 75 6.15 6.94 10.38
CA TYR A 75 5.31 7.07 9.18
C TYR A 75 6.14 7.63 8.02
N ASN A 76 6.59 6.77 7.11
CA ASN A 76 7.61 7.11 6.10
C ASN A 76 7.16 6.96 4.65
N TYR A 77 5.88 6.60 4.42
CA TYR A 77 5.32 6.38 3.09
C TYR A 77 4.17 7.34 2.81
N ILE A 78 4.23 8.01 1.64
CA ILE A 78 3.11 8.73 1.04
C ILE A 78 2.66 7.92 -0.18
N ASN A 79 1.51 7.27 -0.08
CA ASN A 79 1.01 6.38 -1.13
C ASN A 79 -0.07 7.07 -1.96
N ILE A 80 0.18 7.10 -3.27
CA ILE A 80 -0.79 7.48 -4.30
C ILE A 80 -1.64 6.23 -4.59
N ASP A 81 -2.96 6.34 -4.38
CA ASP A 81 -3.91 5.28 -4.71
C ASP A 81 -4.51 5.50 -6.11
N ASP A 82 -5.72 5.02 -6.39
CA ASP A 82 -6.37 5.14 -7.70
C ASP A 82 -6.57 6.60 -8.16
N CYS A 83 -6.86 6.78 -9.46
CA CYS A 83 -7.26 8.04 -10.10
C CYS A 83 -6.17 9.10 -10.29
N TRP A 84 -4.89 8.71 -10.21
CA TRP A 84 -3.74 9.58 -10.50
C TRP A 84 -3.34 9.61 -11.98
N SER A 85 -3.64 8.56 -12.74
CA SER A 85 -3.18 8.41 -14.12
C SER A 85 -4.09 9.16 -15.09
N GLU A 86 -3.51 9.62 -16.20
CA GLU A 86 -4.27 10.03 -17.37
C GLU A 86 -5.20 8.90 -17.85
N MET A 87 -6.32 9.27 -18.47
CA MET A 87 -7.26 8.29 -19.03
C MET A 87 -6.74 7.63 -20.31
N GLU A 88 -5.83 8.31 -21.02
CA GLU A 88 -5.17 7.80 -22.23
C GLU A 88 -3.68 7.56 -21.94
N ARG A 89 -3.14 6.49 -22.53
CA ARG A 89 -1.79 5.99 -22.25
C ARG A 89 -0.83 6.23 -23.41
#